data_AF-A0A1B0EYU0-F1
#
_entry.id   AF-A0A1B0EYU0-F1
#
_cell.length_a   1.000
_cell.length_b   1.000
_cell.length_c   1.000
_cell.angle_alpha   90.00
_cell.angle_beta   90.00
_cell.angle_gamma   90.00
#
_symmetry.space_group_name_H-M   'P 1'
#
loop_
_entity.id
_entity.type
_entity.pdbx_description
1 polymer ?
#
loop_
_entity_poly.entity_id
_entity_poly.type
_entity_poly.pdbx_seq_one_letter_code
_entity_poly.pdbx_strand_id
1 'polypeptide(L)'
;MYSLSLDHWNTSYWTILPDLFRLFSFRSRINNTPEEIAEGIVTLVRAIREKLPEAYIVLPTLLPRGHLPNKLREKNGQVNRLVAGLCSGMPRVQTVSIEKGLVQSDGTISHHDMYDYLNLTNAGCKKAFEPVYELLHQILTENEPEKDLTPSE
;
A
#
# COMPACT_ATOMS: atom_id res chain seq x y z
N MET A 1 20.08 -29.22 -1.72
CA MET A 1 20.38 -28.78 -3.09
C MET A 1 19.07 -28.38 -3.75
N TYR A 2 18.73 -27.08 -3.70
CA TYR A 2 17.87 -26.33 -4.63
C TYR A 2 18.02 -24.87 -4.23
N SER A 3 19.07 -24.23 -4.74
CA SER A 3 19.15 -22.77 -4.80
C SER A 3 18.24 -22.30 -5.91
N LEU A 4 17.13 -21.64 -5.57
CA LEU A 4 16.40 -20.84 -6.55
C LEU A 4 17.05 -19.46 -6.57
N SER A 5 17.82 -19.26 -7.63
CA SER A 5 18.37 -17.98 -8.08
C SER A 5 17.24 -16.95 -8.15
N LEU A 6 17.39 -15.91 -7.34
CA LEU A 6 16.63 -14.66 -7.37
C LEU A 6 17.33 -13.72 -8.35
N ASP A 7 17.47 -14.14 -9.61
CA ASP A 7 18.01 -13.28 -10.66
C ASP A 7 16.92 -13.02 -11.70
N HIS A 8 16.74 -11.73 -12.01
CA HIS A 8 16.02 -11.07 -13.10
C HIS A 8 15.15 -9.88 -12.66
N TRP A 9 15.10 -9.55 -11.36
CA TRP A 9 14.68 -8.21 -10.93
C TRP A 9 15.92 -7.39 -10.57
N ASN A 10 16.41 -6.68 -11.58
CA ASN A 10 17.60 -5.85 -11.56
C ASN A 10 17.69 -5.00 -10.28
N THR A 11 18.80 -5.13 -9.56
CA THR A 11 19.13 -4.49 -8.28
C THR A 11 19.39 -2.98 -8.40
N SER A 12 19.26 -2.39 -9.59
CA SER A 12 19.54 -0.98 -9.85
C SER A 12 18.40 0.00 -9.53
N TYR A 13 17.17 -0.45 -9.27
CA TYR A 13 16.08 0.43 -8.79
C TYR A 13 16.00 0.54 -7.26
N TRP A 14 16.88 -0.17 -6.55
CA TRP A 14 16.76 -0.38 -5.10
C TRP A 14 17.62 0.57 -4.26
N THR A 15 18.29 1.53 -4.92
CA THR A 15 19.15 2.55 -4.28
C THR A 15 18.67 3.97 -4.54
N ILE A 16 17.43 4.15 -4.99
CA ILE A 16 16.83 5.45 -5.21
C ILE A 16 15.52 5.45 -4.42
N LEU A 17 15.31 6.47 -3.59
CA LEU A 17 14.21 6.73 -2.64
C LEU A 17 14.55 6.58 -1.16
N PRO A 18 15.43 7.45 -0.63
CA PRO A 18 15.54 7.68 0.82
C PRO A 18 14.23 8.17 1.47
N ASP A 19 13.26 8.70 0.69
CA ASP A 19 12.06 9.37 1.21
C ASP A 19 10.80 8.50 1.31
N LEU A 20 10.85 7.22 0.91
CA LEU A 20 9.68 6.33 0.91
C LEU A 20 9.77 5.26 2.00
N PHE A 21 9.22 5.56 3.19
CA PHE A 21 9.09 4.56 4.25
C PHE A 21 7.90 3.63 3.96
N ARG A 22 8.18 2.48 3.35
CA ARG A 22 7.17 1.48 2.98
C ARG A 22 6.80 0.61 4.18
N LEU A 23 5.73 0.97 4.88
CA LEU A 23 5.21 0.13 5.96
C LEU A 23 4.34 -1.01 5.41
N PHE A 24 4.94 -2.18 5.22
CA PHE A 24 4.23 -3.39 4.83
C PHE A 24 4.12 -4.38 6.00
N SER A 25 3.22 -4.13 6.94
CA SER A 25 2.60 -5.18 7.75
C SER A 25 1.39 -4.66 8.53
N PHE A 26 0.28 -4.43 7.84
CA PHE A 26 -1.00 -4.35 8.55
C PHE A 26 -1.83 -5.59 8.24
N ARG A 27 -1.43 -6.71 8.84
CA ARG A 27 -2.40 -7.77 9.11
C ARG A 27 -3.15 -7.36 10.36
N SER A 28 -4.44 -7.05 10.24
CA SER A 28 -5.27 -6.80 11.41
C SER A 28 -5.22 -8.00 12.36
N ARG A 29 -4.90 -7.75 13.64
CA ARG A 29 -4.96 -8.77 14.68
C ARG A 29 -6.43 -9.10 14.94
N ILE A 30 -6.75 -10.37 15.18
CA ILE A 30 -8.14 -10.80 15.37
C ILE A 30 -8.74 -10.15 16.63
N ASN A 31 -7.94 -9.97 17.69
CA ASN A 31 -8.43 -9.56 19.01
C ASN A 31 -8.57 -8.06 19.23
N ASN A 32 -7.96 -7.21 18.40
CA ASN A 32 -8.03 -5.75 18.56
C ASN A 32 -9.31 -5.20 17.94
N THR A 33 -9.84 -4.08 18.40
CA THR A 33 -10.96 -3.41 17.72
C THR A 33 -10.49 -2.70 16.43
N PRO A 34 -11.39 -2.42 15.47
CA PRO A 34 -11.06 -1.56 14.33
C PRO A 34 -10.45 -0.22 14.75
N GLU A 35 -10.96 0.38 15.82
CA GLU A 35 -10.54 1.67 16.36
C GLU A 35 -9.11 1.63 16.88
N GLU A 36 -8.76 0.60 17.67
CA GLU A 36 -7.39 0.40 18.19
C GLU A 36 -6.38 0.22 17.06
N ILE A 37 -6.76 -0.51 15.99
CA ILE A 37 -5.89 -0.70 14.83
C ILE A 37 -5.71 0.62 14.08
N ALA A 38 -6.79 1.37 13.85
CA ALA A 38 -6.73 2.67 13.18
C ALA A 38 -5.89 3.68 13.98
N GLU A 39 -6.05 3.74 15.29
CA GLU A 39 -5.25 4.58 16.18
C GLU A 39 -3.77 4.21 16.12
N GLY A 40 -3.43 2.91 16.14
CA GLY A 40 -2.06 2.44 16.00
C GLY A 40 -1.42 2.84 14.67
N ILE A 41 -2.18 2.74 13.56
CA ILE A 41 -1.75 3.18 12.22
C ILE A 41 -1.46 4.68 12.23
N VAL A 42 -2.39 5.50 12.73
CA VAL A 42 -2.28 6.96 12.73
C VAL A 42 -1.17 7.44 13.64
N THR A 43 -0.96 6.78 14.79
CA THR A 43 0.15 7.06 15.70
C THR A 43 1.49 6.88 14.98
N LEU A 44 1.62 5.82 14.18
CA LEU A 44 2.81 5.59 13.39
C LEU A 44 2.99 6.62 12.26
N VAL A 45 1.91 7.00 11.56
CA VAL A 45 1.96 8.08 10.56
C VAL A 45 2.46 9.39 11.17
N ARG A 46 1.96 9.75 12.36
CA ARG A 46 2.42 10.93 13.11
C ARG A 46 3.90 10.83 13.47
N ALA A 47 4.34 9.69 14.01
CA ALA A 47 5.73 9.46 14.37
C ALA A 47 6.69 9.53 13.16
N ILE A 48 6.24 9.06 11.99
CA ILE A 48 7.01 9.20 10.73
C ILE A 48 7.05 10.68 10.33
N ARG A 49 5.93 11.39 10.34
CA ARG A 49 5.85 12.81 9.98
C ARG A 49 6.72 13.68 10.89
N GLU A 50 6.79 13.40 12.18
CA GLU A 50 7.66 14.10 13.13
C GLU A 50 9.15 13.95 12.77
N LYS A 51 9.56 12.76 12.32
CA LYS A 51 10.95 12.47 11.95
C LYS A 51 11.31 12.89 10.54
N LEU A 52 10.34 12.86 9.62
CA LEU A 52 10.49 13.17 8.20
C LEU A 52 9.41 14.17 7.77
N PRO A 53 9.55 15.47 8.13
CA PRO A 53 8.53 16.49 7.89
C PRO A 53 8.17 16.69 6.43
N GLU A 54 9.12 16.42 5.52
CA GLU A 54 8.94 16.64 4.08
C GLU A 54 8.53 15.38 3.30
N ALA A 55 8.66 14.18 3.88
CA ALA A 55 8.43 12.93 3.15
C ALA A 55 6.95 12.75 2.72
N TYR A 56 6.73 12.16 1.56
CA TYR A 56 5.39 11.70 1.16
C TYR A 56 5.09 10.34 1.81
N ILE A 57 3.95 10.25 2.51
CA ILE A 57 3.50 9.02 3.16
C ILE A 57 2.33 8.44 2.35
N VAL A 58 2.60 7.35 1.65
CA VAL A 58 1.58 6.56 0.96
C VAL A 58 1.15 5.40 1.84
N LEU A 59 -0.14 5.31 2.15
CA LEU A 59 -0.70 4.31 3.06
C LEU A 59 -1.71 3.42 2.32
N PRO A 60 -1.29 2.23 1.86
CA PRO A 60 -2.19 1.25 1.27
C PRO A 60 -3.23 0.75 2.28
N THR A 61 -4.46 0.57 1.83
CA THR A 61 -5.55 0.03 2.66
C THR A 61 -5.30 -1.43 3.06
N LEU A 62 -5.89 -1.88 4.16
CA LEU A 62 -5.95 -3.29 4.51
C LEU A 62 -6.69 -4.08 3.44
N LEU A 63 -6.10 -5.19 3.02
CA LEU A 63 -6.69 -6.08 2.04
C LEU A 63 -7.87 -6.89 2.61
N PRO A 64 -8.83 -7.29 1.76
CA PRO A 64 -9.85 -8.26 2.14
C PRO A 64 -9.19 -9.63 2.37
N ARG A 65 -9.87 -10.49 3.14
CA ARG A 65 -9.40 -11.86 3.43
C ARG A 65 -10.56 -12.83 3.57
N GLY A 66 -10.24 -14.12 3.51
CA GLY A 66 -11.18 -15.24 3.45
C GLY A 66 -11.82 -15.37 2.07
N HIS A 67 -12.18 -16.60 1.66
CA HIS A 67 -12.77 -16.84 0.34
C HIS A 67 -14.10 -16.09 0.18
N LEU A 68 -15.01 -16.26 1.15
CA LEU A 68 -16.34 -15.64 1.18
C LEU A 68 -16.40 -14.40 2.09
N PRO A 69 -17.44 -13.56 1.98
CA PRO A 69 -17.70 -12.47 2.93
C PRO A 69 -17.68 -12.96 4.38
N ASN A 70 -17.01 -12.22 5.26
CA ASN A 70 -16.84 -12.58 6.66
C ASN A 70 -16.53 -11.36 7.53
N LYS A 71 -16.67 -11.53 8.85
CA LYS A 71 -16.46 -10.47 9.86
C LYS A 71 -15.07 -9.84 9.82
N LEU A 72 -14.02 -10.58 9.44
CA LEU A 72 -12.67 -10.02 9.33
C LEU A 72 -12.54 -9.10 8.12
N ARG A 73 -13.25 -9.39 7.03
CA ARG A 73 -13.32 -8.51 5.85
C ARG A 73 -14.04 -7.21 6.19
N GLU A 74 -15.17 -7.30 6.89
CA GLU A 74 -15.90 -6.12 7.39
C GLU A 74 -15.04 -5.27 8.32
N LYS A 75 -14.35 -5.91 9.27
CA LYS A 75 -13.39 -5.27 10.18
C LYS A 75 -12.30 -4.52 9.41
N ASN A 76 -11.68 -5.14 8.41
CA ASN A 76 -10.64 -4.49 7.61
C ASN A 76 -11.20 -3.26 6.87
N GLY A 77 -12.41 -3.38 6.30
CA GLY A 77 -13.10 -2.25 5.68
C GLY A 77 -13.42 -1.11 6.66
N GLN A 78 -13.76 -1.42 7.91
CA GLN A 78 -13.96 -0.42 8.96
C GLN A 78 -12.65 0.30 9.30
N VAL A 79 -11.55 -0.43 9.50
CA VAL A 79 -10.22 0.16 9.72
C VAL A 79 -9.84 1.09 8.56
N ASN A 80 -10.04 0.65 7.31
CA ASN A 80 -9.72 1.46 6.12
C ASN A 80 -10.46 2.80 6.13
N ARG A 81 -11.75 2.80 6.47
CA ARG A 81 -12.55 4.04 6.57
C ARG A 81 -12.08 4.94 7.71
N LEU A 82 -11.80 4.37 8.89
CA LEU A 82 -11.30 5.13 10.04
C LEU A 82 -9.96 5.78 9.74
N VAL A 83 -9.02 5.02 9.19
CA VAL A 83 -7.69 5.51 8.82
C VAL A 83 -7.78 6.60 7.77
N ALA A 84 -8.59 6.43 6.72
CA ALA A 84 -8.79 7.45 5.71
C ALA A 84 -9.37 8.74 6.30
N GLY A 85 -10.35 8.64 7.20
CA GLY A 85 -10.91 9.81 7.89
C GLY A 85 -9.90 10.50 8.81
N LEU A 86 -9.14 9.73 9.59
CA LEU A 86 -8.15 10.27 10.54
C LEU A 86 -6.93 10.89 9.85
N CYS A 87 -6.52 10.34 8.70
CA CYS A 87 -5.42 10.88 7.89
C CYS A 87 -5.87 12.02 6.96
N SER A 88 -7.17 12.26 6.81
CA SER A 88 -7.70 13.33 5.97
C SER A 88 -7.20 14.69 6.44
N GLY A 89 -6.64 15.48 5.53
CA GLY A 89 -6.06 16.80 5.83
C GLY A 89 -4.66 16.77 6.42
N MET A 90 -4.06 15.60 6.66
CA MET A 90 -2.63 15.52 7.02
C MET A 90 -1.76 15.87 5.80
N PRO A 91 -0.74 16.71 5.94
CA PRO A 91 0.09 17.14 4.82
C PRO A 91 0.88 15.96 4.23
N ARG A 92 0.85 15.83 2.91
CA ARG A 92 1.57 14.78 2.14
C ARG A 92 1.33 13.36 2.68
N VAL A 93 0.12 13.08 3.16
CA VAL A 93 -0.32 11.73 3.54
C VAL A 93 -1.48 11.34 2.64
N GLN A 94 -1.38 10.21 1.96
CA GLN A 94 -2.44 9.72 1.08
C GLN A 94 -2.74 8.25 1.34
N THR A 95 -4.01 7.95 1.56
CA THR A 95 -4.48 6.56 1.61
C THR A 95 -4.79 6.05 0.21
N VAL A 96 -4.37 4.82 -0.09
CA VAL A 96 -4.54 4.23 -1.42
C VAL A 96 -5.30 2.92 -1.30
N SER A 97 -6.47 2.85 -1.94
CA SER A 97 -7.26 1.63 -1.99
C SER A 97 -6.58 0.60 -2.89
N ILE A 98 -6.23 -0.55 -2.32
CA ILE A 98 -5.56 -1.66 -3.01
C ILE A 98 -6.43 -2.93 -3.08
N GLU A 99 -7.70 -2.83 -2.74
CA GLU A 99 -8.64 -3.96 -2.76
C GLU A 99 -9.33 -4.16 -4.12
N LYS A 100 -9.26 -3.15 -5.00
CA LYS A 100 -9.95 -3.15 -6.30
C LYS A 100 -9.47 -4.33 -7.15
N GLY A 101 -10.41 -5.15 -7.61
CA GLY A 101 -10.13 -6.30 -8.47
C GLY A 101 -9.72 -7.59 -7.74
N LEU A 102 -9.69 -7.60 -6.40
CA LEU A 102 -9.44 -8.82 -5.61
C LEU A 102 -10.74 -9.52 -5.17
N VAL A 103 -11.79 -8.74 -4.88
CA VAL A 103 -13.14 -9.27 -4.60
C VAL A 103 -13.94 -9.27 -5.89
N GLN A 104 -14.45 -10.44 -6.27
CA GLN A 104 -15.27 -10.63 -7.47
C GLN A 104 -16.71 -10.13 -7.26
N SER A 105 -17.49 -10.06 -8.34
CA SER A 105 -18.89 -9.63 -8.31
C SER A 105 -19.79 -10.55 -7.47
N ASP A 106 -19.43 -11.82 -7.32
CA ASP A 106 -20.10 -12.79 -6.44
C ASP A 106 -19.64 -12.71 -4.97
N GLY A 107 -18.72 -11.80 -4.65
CA GLY A 107 -18.17 -11.61 -3.32
C GLY A 107 -17.02 -12.56 -2.96
N THR A 108 -16.59 -13.43 -3.87
CA THR A 108 -15.47 -14.35 -3.63
C THR A 108 -14.10 -13.69 -3.84
N ILE A 109 -13.06 -14.28 -3.26
CA ILE A 109 -11.66 -14.01 -3.62
C ILE A 109 -11.10 -15.26 -4.30
N SER A 110 -10.47 -15.06 -5.47
CA SER A 110 -9.84 -16.13 -6.23
C SER A 110 -8.55 -16.61 -5.57
N HIS A 111 -8.33 -17.93 -5.54
CA HIS A 111 -7.06 -18.50 -5.10
C HIS A 111 -5.89 -18.15 -6.04
N HIS A 112 -6.17 -17.75 -7.29
CA HIS A 112 -5.16 -17.22 -8.20
C HIS A 112 -4.66 -15.83 -7.78
N ASP A 113 -5.46 -15.06 -7.03
CA ASP A 113 -5.08 -13.75 -6.50
C ASP A 113 -4.56 -13.87 -5.07
N MET A 114 -5.15 -14.74 -4.25
CA MET A 114 -4.67 -15.08 -2.89
C MET A 114 -4.70 -16.58 -2.64
N TYR A 115 -3.55 -17.26 -2.65
CA TYR A 115 -3.49 -18.74 -2.66
C TYR A 115 -4.10 -19.42 -1.43
N ASP A 116 -4.18 -18.72 -0.30
CA ASP A 116 -4.84 -19.16 0.94
C ASP A 116 -5.92 -18.17 1.41
N TYR A 117 -6.40 -17.31 0.49
CA TYR A 117 -7.37 -16.23 0.75
C TYR A 117 -6.89 -15.20 1.78
N LEU A 118 -5.58 -15.05 1.94
CA LEU A 118 -4.97 -14.05 2.79
C LEU A 118 -3.70 -13.48 2.16
N ASN A 119 -2.81 -14.36 1.69
CA ASN A 119 -1.54 -14.02 1.11
C ASN A 119 -1.69 -13.90 -0.40
N LEU A 120 -1.27 -12.76 -0.95
CA LEU A 120 -1.31 -12.50 -2.38
C LEU A 120 -0.37 -13.42 -3.15
N THR A 121 -0.78 -13.84 -4.34
CA THR A 121 0.12 -14.38 -5.35
C THR A 121 0.84 -13.24 -6.08
N ASN A 122 1.79 -13.57 -6.97
CA ASN A 122 2.39 -12.57 -7.86
C ASN A 122 1.35 -11.84 -8.73
N ALA A 123 0.30 -12.54 -9.18
CA ALA A 123 -0.79 -11.93 -9.94
C ALA A 123 -1.62 -10.99 -9.07
N GLY A 124 -1.96 -11.42 -7.85
CA GLY A 124 -2.66 -10.60 -6.87
C GLY A 124 -1.87 -9.34 -6.48
N CYS A 125 -0.56 -9.46 -6.28
CA CYS A 125 0.32 -8.32 -5.97
C CYS A 125 0.31 -7.27 -7.09
N LYS A 126 0.45 -7.68 -8.36
CA LYS A 126 0.41 -6.74 -9.49
C LYS A 126 -0.91 -5.96 -9.52
N LYS A 127 -2.03 -6.66 -9.42
CA LYS A 127 -3.37 -6.03 -9.40
C LYS A 127 -3.55 -5.07 -8.23
N ALA A 128 -3.19 -5.51 -7.02
CA ALA A 128 -3.43 -4.76 -5.80
C ALA A 128 -2.60 -3.47 -5.74
N PHE A 129 -1.34 -3.51 -6.21
CA PHE A 129 -0.40 -2.41 -6.05
C PHE A 129 -0.27 -1.51 -7.26
N GLU A 130 -0.92 -1.81 -8.38
CA GLU A 130 -0.99 -0.91 -9.53
C GLU A 130 -1.35 0.54 -9.11
N PRO A 131 -2.38 0.79 -8.29
CA PRO A 131 -2.73 2.16 -7.88
C PRO A 131 -1.64 2.83 -7.03
N VAL A 132 -0.87 2.04 -6.29
CA VAL A 132 0.26 2.54 -5.49
C VAL A 132 1.42 2.90 -6.41
N TYR A 133 1.70 2.07 -7.41
CA TYR A 133 2.73 2.35 -8.42
C TYR A 133 2.42 3.64 -9.18
N GLU A 134 1.19 3.78 -9.69
CA GLU A 134 0.75 4.99 -10.40
C GLU A 134 0.90 6.25 -9.54
N LEU A 135 0.49 6.19 -8.28
CA LEU A 135 0.62 7.32 -7.36
C LEU A 135 2.10 7.67 -7.09
N LEU A 136 2.94 6.66 -6.85
CA LEU A 136 4.36 6.88 -6.63
C LEU A 136 5.02 7.45 -7.88
N HIS A 137 4.69 6.94 -9.06
CA HIS A 137 5.20 7.45 -10.33
C HIS A 137 4.84 8.94 -10.48
N GLN A 138 3.57 9.30 -10.26
CA GLN A 138 3.11 10.68 -10.29
C GLN A 138 3.91 11.57 -9.32
N ILE A 139 3.99 11.20 -8.03
CA ILE A 139 4.71 11.98 -7.01
C ILE A 139 6.17 12.18 -7.39
N LEU A 140 6.83 11.16 -7.95
CA LEU A 140 8.25 11.24 -8.29
C LEU A 140 8.50 12.08 -9.54
N THR A 141 7.64 11.99 -10.55
CA THR A 141 7.77 12.79 -11.78
C THR A 141 7.43 14.26 -11.59
N GLU A 142 6.47 14.59 -10.72
CA GLU A 142 6.09 15.99 -10.44
C GLU A 142 7.19 16.77 -9.69
N ASN A 143 8.14 16.07 -9.07
CA ASN A 143 9.26 16.69 -8.35
C ASN A 143 10.56 16.74 -9.16
N GLU A 144 10.58 16.30 -10.43
CA GLU A 144 11.72 16.53 -11.30
C GLU A 144 11.69 17.98 -11.83
N PRO A 145 12.76 18.78 -11.64
CA PRO A 145 12.83 20.11 -12.24
C PRO A 145 12.79 19.97 -13.77
N GLU A 146 11.91 20.75 -14.40
CA GLU A 146 11.78 20.84 -15.86
C GLU A 146 13.17 21.08 -16.45
N LYS A 147 13.67 20.11 -17.22
CA LYS A 147 14.99 20.22 -17.85
C LYS A 147 14.83 21.23 -18.97
N ASP A 148 15.28 22.47 -18.76
CA ASP A 148 15.31 23.52 -19.77
C ASP A 148 16.05 23.01 -21.02
N LEU A 149 15.29 22.49 -21.98
CA LEU A 149 15.77 22.20 -23.31
C LEU A 149 15.80 23.53 -24.07
N THR A 150 16.78 24.37 -23.72
CA THR A 150 17.20 25.44 -24.62
C THR A 150 17.84 24.75 -25.83
N PRO A 151 17.31 24.92 -27.05
CA PRO A 151 18.02 24.47 -28.24
C PRO A 151 19.32 25.27 -28.29
N SER A 152 20.46 24.58 -28.18
CA SER A 152 21.73 25.18 -28.56
C SER A 152 21.64 25.54 -30.04
N GLU A 153 22.01 26.80 -30.33
CA GLU A 153 21.86 27.54 -31.58
C GLU A 153 22.22 26.77 -32.87
#